data_AF-A0A9D6U205-F1
#
_entry.id   AF-A0A9D6U205-F1
#
_cell.length_a   1.000
_cell.length_b   1.000
_cell.length_c   1.000
_cell.angle_alpha   90.00
_cell.angle_beta   90.00
_cell.angle_gamma   90.00
#
_symmetry.space_group_name_H-M   'P 1'
#
loop_
_entity.id
_entity.type
_entity.pdbx_description
1 polymer ?
#
loop_
_entity_poly.entity_id
_entity_poly.type
_entity_poly.pdbx_seq_one_letter_code
_entity_poly.pdbx_strand_id
1 'polypeptide(L)'
;AAGERIDTLVVSGHFWQDLGTPEAYLTAHSRLLQGESPALARYFGPLADPLVGPGGVIEAGAKFGGGVSLGAQVRIGAGAHLRRTVVWERAIIDPGVELEDCIVASGVRVDCSARGKVLA
;
A
#
# COMPACT_ATOMS: atom_id res chain seq x y z
N ALA A 1 -34.87 -31.77 -14.82
CA ALA A 1 -33.67 -31.17 -15.44
C ALA A 1 -32.46 -31.95 -14.93
N ALA A 2 -31.56 -32.40 -15.80
CA ALA A 2 -30.29 -32.95 -15.33
C ALA A 2 -29.40 -31.78 -14.88
N GLY A 3 -28.92 -31.82 -13.64
CA GLY A 3 -28.01 -30.80 -13.11
C GLY A 3 -26.63 -30.85 -13.80
N GLU A 4 -25.89 -29.76 -13.73
CA GLU A 4 -24.51 -29.69 -14.23
C GLU A 4 -23.51 -30.28 -13.23
N ARG A 5 -22.33 -30.71 -13.73
CA ARG A 5 -21.25 -31.28 -12.90
C ARG A 5 -20.40 -30.14 -12.31
N ILE A 6 -20.26 -30.13 -10.99
CA ILE A 6 -19.26 -29.33 -10.27
C ILE A 6 -18.12 -30.26 -9.88
N ASP A 7 -16.88 -29.85 -10.16
CA ASP A 7 -15.65 -30.57 -9.81
C ASP A 7 -14.73 -29.68 -8.97
N THR A 8 -13.69 -30.26 -8.37
CA THR A 8 -12.78 -29.55 -7.46
C THR A 8 -11.32 -29.77 -7.85
N LEU A 9 -10.52 -28.71 -7.77
CA LEU A 9 -9.07 -28.77 -7.87
C LEU A 9 -8.46 -28.18 -6.60
N VAL A 10 -7.65 -28.97 -5.89
CA VAL A 10 -6.89 -28.50 -4.74
C VAL A 10 -5.49 -28.11 -5.19
N VAL A 11 -5.10 -26.87 -4.89
CA VAL A 11 -3.76 -26.35 -5.17
C VAL A 11 -3.06 -26.12 -3.82
N SER A 12 -1.84 -26.63 -3.67
CA SER A 12 -1.07 -26.59 -2.41
C SER A 12 0.34 -26.04 -2.62
N GLY A 13 0.99 -25.55 -1.56
CA GLY A 13 2.35 -25.03 -1.63
C GLY A 13 2.46 -23.58 -2.10
N HIS A 14 1.34 -22.85 -2.14
CA HIS A 14 1.30 -21.44 -2.49
C HIS A 14 0.79 -20.61 -1.32
N PHE A 15 1.15 -19.33 -1.33
CA PHE A 15 0.57 -18.33 -0.45
C PHE A 15 -0.69 -17.74 -1.11
N TRP A 16 -1.80 -17.73 -0.38
CA TRP A 16 -3.02 -17.05 -0.77
C TRP A 16 -3.56 -16.26 0.42
N GLN A 17 -3.98 -15.03 0.17
CA GLN A 17 -4.63 -14.16 1.16
C GLN A 17 -5.72 -13.35 0.46
N ASP A 18 -6.86 -13.19 1.13
CA ASP A 18 -7.93 -12.30 0.68
C ASP A 18 -7.51 -10.82 0.80
N LEU A 19 -7.93 -10.00 -0.17
CA LEU A 19 -7.70 -8.55 -0.20
C LEU A 19 -9.03 -7.76 -0.26
N GLY A 20 -10.15 -8.40 0.08
CA GLY A 20 -11.49 -7.81 -0.04
C GLY A 20 -11.81 -6.69 0.96
N THR A 21 -10.91 -6.39 1.91
CA THR A 21 -11.09 -5.31 2.88
C THR A 21 -9.88 -4.38 2.90
N PRO A 22 -10.05 -3.07 3.25
CA PRO A 22 -8.92 -2.16 3.41
C PRO A 22 -7.87 -2.66 4.40
N GLU A 23 -8.29 -3.24 5.53
CA GLU A 23 -7.37 -3.81 6.53
C GLU A 23 -6.53 -4.96 5.96
N ALA A 24 -7.16 -5.88 5.22
CA ALA A 24 -6.45 -6.99 4.59
C ALA A 24 -5.49 -6.50 3.50
N TYR A 25 -5.88 -5.46 2.75
CA TYR A 25 -5.03 -4.81 1.75
C TYR A 25 -3.78 -4.17 2.36
N LEU A 26 -3.92 -3.41 3.45
CA LEU A 26 -2.79 -2.79 4.17
C LEU A 26 -1.88 -3.84 4.83
N THR A 27 -2.48 -4.89 5.38
CA THR A 27 -1.75 -6.02 5.95
C THR A 27 -0.89 -6.70 4.88
N ALA A 28 -1.44 -6.96 3.69
CA ALA A 28 -0.69 -7.57 2.61
C ALA A 28 0.51 -6.73 2.17
N HIS A 29 0.34 -5.40 2.09
CA HIS A 29 1.44 -4.48 1.77
C HIS A 29 2.51 -4.47 2.87
N SER A 30 2.11 -4.41 4.15
CA SER A 30 3.05 -4.41 5.28
C SER A 30 3.89 -5.70 5.30
N ARG A 31 3.25 -6.86 5.12
CA ARG A 31 3.93 -8.16 5.05
C ARG A 31 4.89 -8.24 3.87
N LEU A 32 4.51 -7.70 2.72
CA LEU A 32 5.38 -7.63 1.55
C LEU A 32 6.65 -6.82 1.85
N LEU A 33 6.51 -5.64 2.47
CA LEU A 33 7.64 -4.77 2.84
C LEU A 33 8.52 -5.36 3.95
N GLN A 34 7.94 -6.20 4.81
CA GLN A 34 8.67 -6.95 5.85
C GLN A 34 9.36 -8.21 5.29
N GLY A 35 9.25 -8.49 4.00
CA GLY A 35 9.89 -9.65 3.37
C GLY A 35 9.21 -10.99 3.65
N GLU A 36 7.97 -10.98 4.16
CA GLU A 36 7.21 -12.22 4.43
C GLU A 36 6.72 -12.93 3.16
N SER A 37 7.03 -12.39 1.98
CA SER A 37 6.82 -13.06 0.70
C SER A 37 8.10 -13.11 -0.14
N PRO A 38 9.05 -14.01 0.20
CA PRO A 38 10.32 -14.14 -0.54
C PRO A 38 10.11 -14.49 -2.02
N ALA A 39 9.04 -15.24 -2.33
CA ALA A 39 8.68 -15.58 -3.69
C ALA A 39 8.29 -14.37 -4.55
N LEU A 40 7.75 -13.30 -3.94
CA LEU A 40 7.41 -12.08 -4.67
C LEU A 40 8.61 -11.16 -4.88
N ALA A 41 9.62 -11.19 -4.01
CA ALA A 41 10.85 -10.40 -4.15
C ALA A 41 11.55 -10.61 -5.51
N ARG A 42 11.38 -11.79 -6.14
CA ARG A 42 11.92 -12.08 -7.48
C ARG A 42 11.30 -11.24 -8.61
N TYR A 43 10.12 -10.66 -8.41
CA TYR A 43 9.37 -9.91 -9.43
C TYR A 43 9.46 -8.40 -9.24
N PHE A 44 9.67 -7.92 -8.00
CA PHE A 44 9.55 -6.49 -7.65
C PHE A 44 10.88 -5.81 -7.35
N GLY A 45 12.01 -6.52 -7.42
CA GLY A 45 13.30 -5.99 -6.98
C GLY A 45 13.37 -5.85 -5.45
N PRO A 46 14.36 -5.15 -4.89
CA PRO A 46 14.44 -4.94 -3.45
C PRO A 46 13.24 -4.11 -2.98
N LEU A 47 12.37 -4.75 -2.18
CA LEU A 47 11.26 -4.09 -1.51
C LEU A 47 11.83 -3.33 -0.31
N ALA A 48 11.96 -2.01 -0.45
CA ALA A 48 12.35 -1.11 0.63
C ALA A 48 11.11 -0.61 1.38
N ASP A 49 11.26 -0.22 2.65
CA ASP A 49 10.24 0.46 3.42
C ASP A 49 10.75 1.87 3.81
N PRO A 50 10.16 2.96 3.30
CA PRO A 50 9.03 2.97 2.37
C PRO A 50 9.39 2.45 0.97
N LEU A 51 8.43 1.83 0.30
CA LEU A 51 8.53 1.57 -1.14
C LEU A 51 8.19 2.86 -1.87
N VAL A 52 9.07 3.33 -2.75
CA VAL A 52 8.88 4.59 -3.48
C VAL A 52 8.89 4.34 -4.98
N GLY A 53 7.76 4.61 -5.62
CA GLY A 53 7.60 4.57 -7.06
C GLY A 53 8.40 5.68 -7.76
N PRO A 54 8.66 5.51 -9.07
CA PRO A 54 9.49 6.43 -9.82
C PRO A 54 8.89 7.84 -9.87
N GLY A 55 9.77 8.85 -9.80
CA GLY A 55 9.38 10.26 -9.88
C GLY A 55 8.64 10.80 -8.66
N GLY A 56 8.54 10.04 -7.56
CA GLY A 56 8.02 10.54 -6.30
C GLY A 56 8.89 11.66 -5.72
N VAL A 57 8.27 12.68 -5.14
CA VAL A 57 8.93 13.77 -4.43
C VAL A 57 8.61 13.64 -2.96
N ILE A 58 9.66 13.53 -2.13
CA ILE A 58 9.54 13.51 -0.67
C ILE A 58 10.23 14.75 -0.14
N GLU A 59 9.47 15.66 0.45
CA GLU A 59 10.00 16.91 0.99
C GLU A 59 10.66 16.73 2.35
N ALA A 60 11.41 17.75 2.77
CA ALA A 60 12.24 17.70 3.97
C ALA A 60 11.44 17.36 5.23
N GLY A 61 11.99 16.46 6.04
CA GLY A 61 11.42 16.11 7.34
C GLY A 61 10.23 15.16 7.30
N ALA A 62 9.81 14.68 6.12
CA ALA A 62 8.81 13.61 6.03
C ALA A 62 9.29 12.34 6.77
N LYS A 63 8.38 11.65 7.44
CA LYS A 63 8.65 10.48 8.29
C LYS A 63 7.80 9.29 7.85
N PHE A 64 8.38 8.11 7.95
CA PHE A 64 7.71 6.85 7.59
C PHE A 64 7.82 5.87 8.76
N GLY A 65 6.67 5.52 9.33
CA GLY A 65 6.56 4.62 10.48
C GLY A 65 6.49 3.13 10.12
N GLY A 66 6.93 2.77 8.92
CA GLY A 66 6.87 1.42 8.36
C GLY A 66 5.52 1.05 7.73
N GLY A 67 5.55 0.05 6.86
CA GLY A 67 4.38 -0.39 6.08
C GLY A 67 3.92 0.66 5.07
N VAL A 68 4.83 1.48 4.52
CA VAL A 68 4.47 2.57 3.62
C VAL A 68 4.80 2.22 2.17
N SER A 69 3.79 2.31 1.29
CA SER A 69 3.97 2.14 -0.16
C SER A 69 3.52 3.40 -0.88
N LEU A 70 4.42 3.99 -1.66
CA LEU A 70 4.20 5.21 -2.41
C LEU A 70 4.26 4.90 -3.91
N GLY A 71 3.18 5.19 -4.62
CA GLY A 71 3.07 5.02 -6.06
C GLY A 71 3.96 5.99 -6.85
N ALA A 72 3.93 5.88 -8.18
CA ALA A 72 4.70 6.77 -9.04
C ALA A 72 4.24 8.23 -8.90
N GLN A 73 5.16 9.19 -9.01
CA GLN A 73 4.85 10.63 -9.09
C GLN A 73 4.03 11.19 -7.91
N VAL A 74 4.05 10.54 -6.75
CA VAL A 74 3.46 11.10 -5.54
C VAL A 74 4.23 12.33 -5.07
N ARG A 75 3.59 13.19 -4.28
CA ARG A 75 4.27 14.30 -3.57
C ARG A 75 3.94 14.20 -2.09
N ILE A 76 4.96 14.01 -1.26
CA ILE A 76 4.85 13.95 0.19
C ILE A 76 5.40 15.27 0.73
N GLY A 77 4.51 16.10 1.28
CA GLY A 77 4.83 17.43 1.79
C GLY A 77 5.73 17.41 3.01
N ALA A 78 6.41 18.54 3.26
CA ALA A 78 7.37 18.68 4.33
C ALA A 78 6.77 18.30 5.69
N GLY A 79 7.51 17.51 6.48
CA GLY A 79 7.08 17.09 7.81
C GLY A 79 5.88 16.12 7.86
N ALA A 80 5.34 15.67 6.72
CA ALA A 80 4.26 14.67 6.72
C ALA A 80 4.70 13.36 7.37
N HIS A 81 3.79 12.66 8.03
CA HIS A 81 4.09 11.41 8.74
C HIS A 81 3.12 10.31 8.32
N LEU A 82 3.65 9.27 7.67
CA LEU A 82 2.85 8.16 7.15
C LEU A 82 3.24 6.88 7.88
N ARG A 83 2.25 6.10 8.31
CA ARG A 83 2.45 4.74 8.86
C ARG A 83 1.38 3.80 8.33
N ARG A 84 1.76 2.56 7.98
CA ARG A 84 0.84 1.55 7.42
C ARG A 84 -0.10 2.17 6.37
N THR A 85 0.48 2.91 5.43
CA THR A 85 -0.27 3.75 4.49
C THR A 85 0.16 3.44 3.07
N VAL A 86 -0.81 3.22 2.19
CA VAL A 86 -0.60 3.01 0.76
C VAL A 86 -1.11 4.23 0.00
N VAL A 87 -0.22 4.90 -0.72
CA VAL A 87 -0.52 6.09 -1.51
C VAL A 87 -0.36 5.74 -2.99
N TRP A 88 -1.43 5.83 -3.78
CA TRP A 88 -1.40 5.52 -5.20
C TRP A 88 -0.81 6.67 -6.02
N GLU A 89 -0.56 6.43 -7.30
CA GLU A 89 0.22 7.34 -8.13
C GLU A 89 -0.39 8.74 -8.26
N ARG A 90 0.47 9.75 -8.39
CA ARG A 90 0.10 11.18 -8.55
C ARG A 90 -0.65 11.81 -7.36
N ALA A 91 -0.87 11.08 -6.26
CA ALA A 91 -1.46 11.67 -5.06
C ALA A 91 -0.51 12.68 -4.39
N ILE A 92 -1.09 13.65 -3.70
CA ILE A 92 -0.39 14.73 -3.01
C ILE A 92 -0.79 14.71 -1.53
N ILE A 93 0.19 14.59 -0.65
CA ILE A 93 0.01 14.71 0.80
C ILE A 93 0.58 16.07 1.20
N ASP A 94 -0.27 16.95 1.75
CA ASP A 94 0.16 18.29 2.12
C ASP A 94 1.14 18.29 3.32
N PRO A 95 1.93 19.38 3.50
CA PRO A 95 2.87 19.48 4.61
C PRO A 95 2.21 19.24 5.99
N GLY A 96 2.91 18.48 6.84
CA GLY A 96 2.48 18.19 8.21
C GLY A 96 1.29 17.23 8.35
N VAL A 97 0.73 16.71 7.25
CA VAL A 97 -0.37 15.73 7.31
C VAL A 97 0.12 14.41 7.91
N GLU A 98 -0.67 13.86 8.82
CA GLU A 98 -0.42 12.56 9.44
C GLU A 98 -1.43 11.52 8.95
N LEU A 99 -0.94 10.41 8.39
CA LEU A 99 -1.77 9.30 7.93
C LEU A 99 -1.36 8.00 8.60
N GLU A 100 -2.37 7.30 9.11
CA GLU A 100 -2.20 5.99 9.71
C GLU A 100 -3.29 5.04 9.25
N ASP A 101 -2.91 3.84 8.81
CA ASP A 101 -3.88 2.84 8.34
C ASP A 101 -4.76 3.38 7.21
N CYS A 102 -4.15 4.13 6.28
CA CYS A 102 -4.87 4.83 5.22
C CYS A 102 -4.53 4.28 3.83
N ILE A 103 -5.49 4.39 2.92
CA ILE A 103 -5.30 4.15 1.49
C ILE A 103 -5.66 5.45 0.78
N VAL A 104 -4.74 6.02 0.00
CA VAL A 104 -4.96 7.25 -0.77
C VAL A 104 -5.00 6.89 -2.25
N ALA A 105 -6.12 7.16 -2.92
CA ALA A 105 -6.31 6.86 -4.32
C ALA A 105 -5.53 7.82 -5.24
N SER A 106 -5.40 7.42 -6.51
CA SER A 106 -4.55 8.12 -7.47
C SER A 106 -5.00 9.55 -7.70
N GLY A 107 -4.06 10.50 -7.67
CA GLY A 107 -4.34 11.92 -7.94
C GLY A 107 -5.10 12.66 -6.83
N VAL A 108 -5.43 12.01 -5.72
CA VAL A 108 -6.08 12.66 -4.57
C VAL A 108 -5.09 13.58 -3.88
N ARG A 109 -5.55 14.78 -3.52
CA ARG A 109 -4.85 15.67 -2.59
C ARG A 109 -5.43 15.51 -1.19
N VAL A 110 -4.56 15.31 -0.21
CA VAL A 110 -4.93 15.16 1.20
C VAL A 110 -4.34 16.32 1.97
N ASP A 111 -5.22 17.16 2.53
CA ASP A 111 -4.89 18.38 3.27
C ASP A 111 -5.17 18.26 4.79
N CYS A 112 -5.68 17.11 5.22
CA CYS A 112 -6.01 16.84 6.62
C CYS A 112 -5.59 15.43 7.05
N SER A 113 -5.20 15.31 8.32
CA SER A 113 -4.79 14.03 8.90
C SER A 113 -5.96 13.06 9.03
N ALA A 114 -5.68 11.76 8.85
CA ALA A 114 -6.70 10.72 8.87
C ALA A 114 -6.16 9.39 9.43
N ARG A 115 -7.08 8.58 9.96
CA ARG A 115 -6.78 7.24 10.46
C ARG A 115 -7.83 6.24 9.99
N GLY A 116 -7.40 5.09 9.46
CA GLY A 116 -8.32 4.00 9.08
C GLY A 116 -9.27 4.38 7.95
N LYS A 117 -8.81 5.23 7.01
CA LYS A 117 -9.64 5.77 5.92
C LYS A 117 -9.13 5.36 4.55
N VAL A 118 -10.07 5.10 3.66
CA VAL A 118 -9.82 5.16 2.21
C VAL A 118 -10.17 6.58 1.77
N LEU A 119 -9.17 7.30 1.26
CA LEU A 119 -9.25 8.67 0.75
C LEU A 119 -9.24 8.58 -0.77
N ALA A 120 -10.40 8.80 -1.39
CA ALA A 120 -10.63 8.64 -2.83
C ALA A 120 -11.36 9.85 -3.42
#